data_AF-A0A2S4JMU8-F1
#
_entry.id   AF-A0A2S4JMU8-F1
#
_cell.length_a   1.000
_cell.length_b   1.000
_cell.length_c   1.000
_cell.angle_alpha   90.00
_cell.angle_beta   90.00
_cell.angle_gamma   90.00
#
_symmetry.space_group_name_H-M   'P 1'
#
loop_
_entity.id
_entity.type
_entity.pdbx_description
1 polymer ?
#
loop_
_entity_poly.entity_id
_entity_poly.type
_entity_poly.pdbx_seq_one_letter_code
_entity_poly.pdbx_strand_id
1 'polypeptide(L)'
;MKKGMALLAAVVAVWTLTGCSNVLSSDSSGGESRGALRIVLGEEGVSQQTTLEPELSMDISSWVVSGTGPGDAGFDHAVEGENPGQIVREGLRGGDWTITVEAKNAEGDVIGRGRSVATVRGGSETTTNIRVSPLEGKGTLKLEVRWRSGGVSHPQVVARLERIESPGDDQEDPHPVPEIEFAIDDGGLVTPSKALAAVDLHAGYYRLFLSLNDGESTVACGGVRVVRIVKGGVTRGVYDYTQETSEGRLRVTVTQDMASPLEVSIEGHRPRMMESEMISLRGVVSSQPSHQNISYQWFVNGELRSDTASLKIGDDTTLWPRGFYQISLIATTSEGNRAGSAAANLEIGDYIVGERGPAGGWIFYENSRWMEDGWRYLEAAPQDAPDRLPWGDRRTVGEDARHREIGFGLENTEAIIAFHDGELPDEDDLDNGDYGDDYKAGDDYAALYCYRLVTEHQGETFADWFLPSWDEALEMMSALEKDGGFASQAYYWTSTEHSRAYARVVMDGVGVDENRWGKGYTRHVRPVRRF
;
A
#
# COMPACT_ATOMS: atom_id res chain seq x y z
N MET A 1 -2.93 68.16 13.46
CA MET A 1 -2.96 68.21 11.98
C MET A 1 -3.76 67.01 11.47
N LYS A 2 -4.44 67.16 10.31
CA LYS A 2 -5.07 66.16 9.39
C LYS A 2 -5.10 64.67 9.80
N LYS A 3 -6.16 63.86 9.59
CA LYS A 3 -7.55 64.04 9.08
C LYS A 3 -8.37 62.72 9.26
N GLY A 4 -9.57 62.76 9.88
CA GLY A 4 -10.75 61.89 9.57
C GLY A 4 -10.73 60.37 9.86
N MET A 5 -11.86 59.63 9.89
CA MET A 5 -13.29 60.02 9.88
C MET A 5 -14.24 58.82 10.22
N ALA A 6 -15.31 59.06 11.02
CA ALA A 6 -16.65 58.41 11.06
C ALA A 6 -16.82 56.86 11.30
N LEU A 7 -17.60 56.43 12.34
CA LEU A 7 -19.00 55.89 12.35
C LEU A 7 -19.17 54.46 11.72
N LEU A 8 -20.08 53.54 12.12
CA LEU A 8 -21.36 53.60 12.87
C LEU A 8 -21.69 52.25 13.59
N ALA A 9 -22.66 52.30 14.51
CA ALA A 9 -23.18 51.28 15.43
C ALA A 9 -24.07 50.11 14.91
N ALA A 10 -24.28 49.08 15.76
CA ALA A 10 -25.53 48.30 16.00
C ALA A 10 -25.33 47.48 17.31
N VAL A 11 -26.05 47.66 18.43
CA VAL A 11 -27.48 47.41 18.76
C VAL A 11 -27.87 45.92 18.81
N VAL A 12 -28.28 45.46 20.00
CA VAL A 12 -28.66 44.07 20.35
C VAL A 12 -30.14 43.99 20.72
N ALA A 13 -30.86 43.00 20.20
CA ALA A 13 -32.17 42.51 20.68
C ALA A 13 -32.61 41.23 19.89
N VAL A 14 -33.42 40.28 20.39
CA VAL A 14 -33.65 39.73 21.75
C VAL A 14 -34.57 38.48 21.63
N TRP A 15 -34.40 37.46 22.50
CA TRP A 15 -35.34 36.32 22.79
C TRP A 15 -35.49 35.23 21.69
N THR A 16 -35.89 33.98 21.97
CA THR A 16 -36.70 33.40 23.07
C THR A 16 -36.13 32.12 23.74
N LEU A 17 -36.70 31.78 24.91
CA LEU A 17 -36.39 30.63 25.78
C LEU A 17 -37.50 29.55 25.74
N THR A 18 -37.10 28.27 25.75
CA THR A 18 -37.79 27.08 26.34
C THR A 18 -36.75 25.93 26.32
N GLY A 19 -36.37 25.20 27.37
CA GLY A 19 -36.94 25.05 28.73
C GLY A 19 -38.20 24.18 28.69
N CYS A 20 -38.32 22.99 29.29
CA CYS A 20 -37.51 22.19 30.24
C CYS A 20 -37.65 20.68 29.83
N SER A 21 -37.01 19.65 30.42
CA SER A 21 -36.75 19.39 31.83
C SER A 21 -35.64 18.37 32.10
N ASN A 22 -34.84 18.64 33.13
CA ASN A 22 -34.04 17.63 33.83
C ASN A 22 -34.95 16.70 34.65
N VAL A 23 -34.56 15.43 34.79
CA VAL A 23 -34.86 14.63 35.98
C VAL A 23 -33.52 14.16 36.56
N LEU A 24 -33.34 14.39 37.85
CA LEU A 24 -32.14 14.12 38.64
C LEU A 24 -32.23 12.74 39.33
N SER A 25 -31.13 12.37 40.00
CA SER A 25 -30.99 11.30 41.01
C SER A 25 -30.94 9.85 40.46
N SER A 26 -30.10 8.94 41.00
CA SER A 26 -29.04 9.10 42.01
C SER A 26 -28.11 7.87 42.08
N ASP A 27 -26.90 8.09 42.59
CA ASP A 27 -26.10 7.20 43.44
C ASP A 27 -25.64 5.80 42.99
N SER A 28 -24.32 5.76 42.76
CA SER A 28 -23.35 4.97 43.56
C SER A 28 -22.99 3.53 43.17
N SER A 29 -21.66 3.32 43.19
CA SER A 29 -20.93 2.06 43.42
C SER A 29 -21.09 0.89 42.43
N GLY A 30 -19.95 0.47 41.87
CA GLY A 30 -19.62 -0.95 41.74
C GLY A 30 -20.38 -1.77 40.70
N GLY A 31 -20.36 -1.35 39.43
CA GLY A 31 -20.69 -2.22 38.31
C GLY A 31 -19.49 -2.37 37.36
N GLU A 32 -19.15 -3.61 36.99
CA GLU A 32 -18.22 -3.89 35.89
C GLU A 32 -18.78 -3.32 34.58
N SER A 33 -18.34 -2.11 34.18
CA SER A 33 -18.61 -1.62 32.83
C SER A 33 -17.59 -2.22 31.87
N ARG A 34 -17.94 -3.37 31.28
CA ARG A 34 -17.18 -4.00 30.20
C ARG A 34 -17.21 -3.07 28.99
N GLY A 35 -16.15 -2.27 28.82
CA GLY A 35 -15.99 -1.37 27.68
C GLY A 35 -15.81 -2.16 26.39
N ALA A 36 -16.64 -1.86 25.39
CA ALA A 36 -16.57 -2.50 24.08
C ALA A 36 -15.28 -2.13 23.34
N LEU A 37 -14.79 -3.07 22.52
CA LEU A 37 -13.81 -2.76 21.47
C LEU A 37 -14.42 -1.70 20.54
N ARG A 38 -13.96 -0.47 20.65
CA ARG A 38 -14.24 0.59 19.68
C ARG A 38 -13.10 0.60 18.66
N ILE A 39 -13.31 -0.07 17.54
CA ILE A 39 -12.42 0.05 16.38
C ILE A 39 -12.51 1.51 15.91
N VAL A 40 -11.38 2.22 16.00
CA VAL A 40 -11.18 3.49 15.31
C VAL A 40 -10.49 3.12 14.01
N LEU A 41 -11.19 3.33 12.89
CA LEU A 41 -10.62 3.23 11.55
C LEU A 41 -10.08 4.62 11.17
N GLY A 42 -8.86 4.66 10.65
CA GLY A 42 -8.11 5.88 10.41
C GLY A 42 -6.64 5.67 10.79
N GLU A 43 -5.72 5.52 9.84
CA GLU A 43 -5.92 5.49 8.39
C GLU A 43 -4.86 4.58 7.75
N GLU A 44 -4.83 4.56 6.42
CA GLU A 44 -3.73 3.99 5.63
C GLU A 44 -3.62 2.46 5.65
N GLY A 45 -4.56 1.87 4.91
CA GLY A 45 -4.38 0.54 4.36
C GLY A 45 -5.05 0.25 3.04
N VAL A 46 -4.35 0.55 1.93
CA VAL A 46 -4.81 0.24 0.58
C VAL A 46 -4.74 -1.27 0.32
N SER A 47 -5.90 -1.93 0.31
CA SER A 47 -6.01 -3.25 -0.32
C SER A 47 -5.54 -3.14 -1.77
N GLN A 48 -4.43 -3.80 -2.12
CA GLN A 48 -3.90 -3.81 -3.50
C GLN A 48 -4.87 -4.44 -4.54
N GLN A 49 -5.99 -5.01 -4.12
CA GLN A 49 -7.03 -5.52 -5.02
C GLN A 49 -7.83 -4.36 -5.61
N THR A 50 -7.72 -4.16 -6.93
CA THR A 50 -8.33 -3.00 -7.61
C THR A 50 -9.55 -3.34 -8.45
N THR A 51 -9.96 -4.61 -8.50
CA THR A 51 -11.08 -5.08 -9.33
C THR A 51 -12.38 -4.39 -8.93
N LEU A 52 -13.10 -3.84 -9.91
CA LEU A 52 -14.39 -3.20 -9.70
C LEU A 52 -15.48 -4.26 -9.71
N GLU A 53 -16.13 -4.45 -8.57
CA GLU A 53 -17.21 -5.42 -8.37
C GLU A 53 -18.60 -4.75 -8.40
N PRO A 54 -19.67 -5.51 -8.74
CA PRO A 54 -21.03 -5.01 -8.67
C PRO A 54 -21.48 -4.73 -7.23
N GLU A 55 -22.30 -3.70 -7.05
CA GLU A 55 -23.05 -3.39 -5.82
C GLU A 55 -24.05 -4.50 -5.44
N LEU A 56 -24.40 -5.39 -6.39
CA LEU A 56 -25.21 -6.58 -6.17
C LEU A 56 -24.33 -7.72 -5.63
N SER A 57 -24.64 -8.23 -4.43
CA SER A 57 -23.94 -9.39 -3.87
C SER A 57 -24.09 -10.62 -4.77
N MET A 58 -22.96 -11.28 -5.03
CA MET A 58 -22.87 -12.52 -5.82
C MET A 58 -22.62 -13.77 -4.95
N ASP A 59 -22.73 -13.62 -3.63
CA ASP A 59 -22.65 -14.74 -2.68
C ASP A 59 -24.00 -15.48 -2.65
N ILE A 60 -23.96 -16.81 -2.57
CA ILE A 60 -25.18 -17.64 -2.57
C ILE A 60 -25.67 -17.86 -1.14
N SER A 61 -26.95 -17.55 -0.92
CA SER A 61 -27.67 -17.89 0.31
C SER A 61 -28.69 -19.01 0.12
N SER A 62 -29.27 -19.19 -1.06
CA SER A 62 -30.29 -20.22 -1.31
C SER A 62 -30.40 -20.62 -2.79
N TRP A 63 -31.12 -21.71 -3.05
CA TRP A 63 -31.32 -22.30 -4.37
C TRP A 63 -32.80 -22.59 -4.62
N VAL A 64 -33.22 -22.51 -5.88
CA VAL A 64 -34.52 -23.00 -6.35
C VAL A 64 -34.30 -23.95 -7.52
N VAL A 65 -34.76 -25.19 -7.39
CA VAL A 65 -34.76 -26.18 -8.47
C VAL A 65 -36.17 -26.44 -8.93
N SER A 66 -36.42 -26.13 -10.20
CA SER A 66 -37.70 -26.31 -10.87
C SER A 66 -37.58 -27.32 -12.01
N GLY A 67 -38.67 -27.99 -12.33
CA GLY A 67 -38.73 -28.89 -13.47
C GLY A 67 -40.09 -28.90 -14.15
N THR A 68 -40.08 -28.95 -15.47
CA THR A 68 -41.28 -29.06 -16.32
C THR A 68 -41.16 -30.28 -17.23
N GLY A 69 -42.20 -31.10 -17.25
CA GLY A 69 -42.21 -32.42 -17.89
C GLY A 69 -43.56 -32.80 -18.52
N PRO A 70 -43.77 -34.08 -18.87
CA PRO A 70 -44.83 -34.48 -19.79
C PRO A 70 -46.26 -34.27 -19.26
N GLY A 71 -47.09 -33.60 -20.07
CA GLY A 71 -48.49 -33.33 -19.77
C GLY A 71 -48.65 -32.38 -18.59
N ASP A 72 -48.00 -31.22 -18.69
CA ASP A 72 -47.97 -30.11 -17.72
C ASP A 72 -47.56 -30.52 -16.30
N ALA A 73 -46.82 -31.62 -16.18
CA ALA A 73 -46.26 -32.07 -14.91
C ALA A 73 -45.11 -31.14 -14.50
N GLY A 74 -45.09 -30.68 -13.25
CA GLY A 74 -44.05 -29.80 -12.75
C GLY A 74 -43.70 -30.02 -11.28
N PHE A 75 -42.56 -29.50 -10.87
CA PHE A 75 -42.15 -29.38 -9.48
C PHE A 75 -41.30 -28.13 -9.25
N ASP A 76 -41.32 -27.65 -8.02
CA ASP A 76 -40.40 -26.65 -7.48
C ASP A 76 -39.87 -27.13 -6.13
N HIS A 77 -38.62 -26.83 -5.82
CA HIS A 77 -37.97 -27.15 -4.55
C HIS A 77 -36.96 -26.06 -4.18
N ALA A 78 -37.15 -25.42 -3.02
CA ALA A 78 -36.19 -24.47 -2.47
C ALA A 78 -35.26 -25.16 -1.47
N VAL A 79 -33.97 -24.78 -1.49
CA VAL A 79 -32.93 -25.28 -0.59
C VAL A 79 -32.16 -24.10 -0.03
N GLU A 80 -32.09 -24.00 1.30
CA GLU A 80 -31.30 -22.97 1.99
C GLU A 80 -29.82 -23.36 2.07
N GLY A 81 -28.93 -22.38 2.01
CA GLY A 81 -27.49 -22.53 2.16
C GLY A 81 -26.70 -22.51 0.85
N GLU A 82 -25.39 -22.39 1.01
CA GLU A 82 -24.41 -22.14 -0.05
C GLU A 82 -24.34 -23.25 -1.11
N ASN A 83 -24.49 -24.53 -0.75
CA ASN A 83 -24.37 -25.67 -1.67
C ASN A 83 -25.47 -26.71 -1.41
N PRO A 84 -26.32 -27.06 -2.40
CA PRO A 84 -27.44 -27.97 -2.21
C PRO A 84 -27.03 -29.46 -2.29
N GLY A 85 -25.78 -29.76 -2.66
CA GLY A 85 -25.29 -31.12 -2.85
C GLY A 85 -26.08 -31.86 -3.94
N GLN A 86 -26.57 -33.07 -3.60
CA GLN A 86 -27.43 -33.86 -4.47
C GLN A 86 -28.91 -33.69 -4.06
N ILE A 87 -29.72 -33.13 -4.97
CA ILE A 87 -31.18 -33.07 -4.80
C ILE A 87 -31.80 -34.29 -5.51
N VAL A 88 -32.63 -35.04 -4.80
CA VAL A 88 -33.36 -36.20 -5.32
C VAL A 88 -34.86 -35.87 -5.41
N ARG A 89 -35.47 -36.12 -6.58
CA ARG A 89 -36.92 -35.93 -6.78
C ARG A 89 -37.58 -37.22 -7.27
N GLU A 90 -38.31 -37.86 -6.37
CA GLU A 90 -39.06 -39.08 -6.66
C GLU A 90 -40.39 -38.81 -7.39
N GLY A 91 -40.98 -39.87 -7.95
CA GLY A 91 -42.34 -39.84 -8.51
C GLY A 91 -42.50 -39.09 -9.85
N LEU A 92 -41.40 -38.71 -10.51
CA LEU A 92 -41.44 -38.06 -11.83
C LEU A 92 -42.03 -38.99 -12.90
N ARG A 93 -42.90 -38.43 -13.75
CA ARG A 93 -43.43 -39.14 -14.92
C ARG A 93 -42.31 -39.45 -15.92
N GLY A 94 -42.39 -40.62 -16.57
CA GLY A 94 -41.49 -40.97 -17.66
C GLY A 94 -41.69 -40.06 -18.88
N GLY A 95 -40.59 -39.68 -19.54
CA GLY A 95 -40.51 -38.75 -20.65
C GLY A 95 -39.50 -37.62 -20.40
N ASP A 96 -39.50 -36.60 -21.25
CA ASP A 96 -38.50 -35.54 -21.21
C ASP A 96 -38.85 -34.45 -20.19
N TRP A 97 -37.86 -34.07 -19.39
CA TRP A 97 -37.93 -33.01 -18.40
C TRP A 97 -36.92 -31.91 -18.73
N THR A 98 -37.39 -30.66 -18.79
CA THR A 98 -36.52 -29.49 -18.58
C THR A 98 -36.35 -29.32 -17.08
N ILE A 99 -35.11 -29.18 -16.61
CA ILE A 99 -34.78 -28.85 -15.22
C ILE A 99 -34.01 -27.53 -15.21
N THR A 100 -34.42 -26.60 -14.35
CA THR A 100 -33.77 -25.30 -14.17
C THR A 100 -33.36 -25.15 -12.70
N VAL A 101 -32.14 -24.71 -12.47
CA VAL A 101 -31.59 -24.39 -11.15
C VAL A 101 -31.30 -22.90 -11.11
N GLU A 102 -31.78 -22.22 -10.07
CA GLU A 102 -31.52 -20.81 -9.80
C GLU A 102 -30.79 -20.69 -8.47
N ALA A 103 -29.72 -19.89 -8.45
CA ALA A 103 -29.00 -19.50 -7.25
C ALA A 103 -29.40 -18.08 -6.83
N LYS A 104 -29.57 -17.86 -5.53
CA LYS A 104 -30.01 -16.58 -4.96
C LYS A 104 -29.09 -16.06 -3.87
N ASN A 105 -28.94 -14.74 -3.80
CA ASN A 105 -28.27 -14.05 -2.70
C ASN A 105 -29.15 -13.99 -1.43
N ALA A 106 -28.63 -13.39 -0.35
CA ALA A 106 -29.34 -13.25 0.93
C ALA A 106 -30.57 -12.34 0.84
N GLU A 107 -30.56 -11.41 -0.11
CA GLU A 107 -31.65 -10.49 -0.43
C GLU A 107 -32.79 -11.17 -1.22
N GLY A 108 -32.51 -12.36 -1.79
CA GLY A 108 -33.47 -13.18 -2.54
C GLY A 108 -33.46 -12.98 -4.06
N ASP A 109 -32.57 -12.14 -4.58
CA ASP A 109 -32.37 -11.93 -6.01
C ASP A 109 -31.74 -13.16 -6.66
N VAL A 110 -32.18 -13.52 -7.88
CA VAL A 110 -31.55 -14.59 -8.65
C VAL A 110 -30.25 -14.06 -9.26
N ILE A 111 -29.12 -14.60 -8.83
CA ILE A 111 -27.77 -14.19 -9.25
C ILE A 111 -27.11 -15.15 -10.24
N GLY A 112 -27.58 -16.41 -10.29
CA GLY A 112 -27.13 -17.40 -11.27
C GLY A 112 -28.23 -18.35 -11.70
N ARG A 113 -28.10 -18.93 -12.90
CA ARG A 113 -29.01 -19.95 -13.42
C ARG A 113 -28.25 -21.02 -14.20
N GLY A 114 -28.76 -22.25 -14.14
CA GLY A 114 -28.34 -23.36 -14.98
C GLY A 114 -29.57 -24.13 -15.49
N ARG A 115 -29.48 -24.74 -16.66
CA ARG A 115 -30.57 -25.52 -17.26
C ARG A 115 -30.03 -26.80 -17.90
N SER A 116 -30.80 -27.88 -17.80
CA SER A 116 -30.52 -29.14 -18.50
C SER A 116 -31.82 -29.82 -18.93
N VAL A 117 -31.72 -30.77 -19.85
CA VAL A 117 -32.82 -31.63 -20.29
C VAL A 117 -32.46 -33.08 -20.00
N ALA A 118 -33.36 -33.82 -19.37
CA ALA A 118 -33.16 -35.22 -19.00
C ALA A 118 -34.41 -36.05 -19.32
N THR A 119 -34.22 -37.22 -19.95
CA THR A 119 -35.30 -38.17 -20.22
C THR A 119 -35.45 -39.15 -19.06
N VAL A 120 -36.47 -38.97 -18.24
CA VAL A 120 -36.79 -39.87 -17.13
C VAL A 120 -37.42 -41.16 -17.67
N ARG A 121 -36.96 -42.32 -17.20
CA ARG A 121 -37.56 -43.63 -17.50
C ARG A 121 -38.21 -44.21 -16.25
N GLY A 122 -39.46 -44.68 -16.39
CA GLY A 122 -40.22 -45.23 -15.27
C GLY A 122 -39.55 -46.47 -14.67
N GLY A 123 -39.34 -46.45 -13.35
CA GLY A 123 -38.69 -47.56 -12.62
C GLY A 123 -37.16 -47.51 -12.58
N SER A 124 -36.52 -46.43 -13.04
CA SER A 124 -35.07 -46.23 -12.97
C SER A 124 -34.70 -44.81 -12.56
N GLU A 125 -33.61 -44.65 -11.82
CA GLU A 125 -33.02 -43.35 -11.50
C GLU A 125 -32.39 -42.72 -12.76
N THR A 126 -32.53 -41.41 -12.92
CA THR A 126 -31.91 -40.63 -14.01
C THR A 126 -31.14 -39.47 -13.40
N THR A 127 -29.82 -39.45 -13.60
CA THR A 127 -28.93 -38.39 -13.11
C THR A 127 -28.64 -37.39 -14.22
N THR A 128 -28.61 -36.09 -13.89
CA THR A 128 -28.12 -35.04 -14.79
C THR A 128 -27.30 -34.03 -13.99
N ASN A 129 -26.28 -33.44 -14.63
CA ASN A 129 -25.42 -32.43 -14.03
C ASN A 129 -25.80 -31.06 -14.61
N ILE A 130 -25.93 -30.06 -13.73
CA ILE A 130 -26.29 -28.68 -14.11
C ILE A 130 -25.20 -27.76 -13.58
N ARG A 131 -24.43 -27.14 -14.49
CA ARG A 131 -23.58 -25.99 -14.14
C ARG A 131 -24.49 -24.77 -14.02
N VAL A 132 -24.35 -24.04 -12.92
CA VAL A 132 -25.03 -22.77 -12.69
C VAL A 132 -24.02 -21.66 -12.89
N SER A 133 -24.31 -20.72 -13.79
CA SER A 133 -23.45 -19.59 -14.12
C SER A 133 -24.16 -18.27 -13.75
N PRO A 134 -23.43 -17.15 -13.59
CA PRO A 134 -24.04 -15.83 -13.45
C PRO A 134 -25.06 -15.54 -14.56
N LEU A 135 -26.11 -14.78 -14.26
CA LEU A 135 -27.17 -14.52 -15.25
C LEU A 135 -26.67 -13.70 -16.46
N GLU A 136 -26.96 -14.19 -17.67
CA GLU A 136 -26.82 -13.44 -18.92
C GLU A 136 -27.77 -12.25 -18.99
N GLY A 137 -27.25 -11.11 -19.47
CA GLY A 137 -27.99 -9.86 -19.65
C GLY A 137 -27.04 -8.67 -19.55
N LYS A 138 -27.58 -7.47 -19.30
CA LYS A 138 -26.77 -6.26 -19.13
C LYS A 138 -26.76 -5.76 -17.68
N GLY A 139 -25.63 -5.19 -17.27
CA GLY A 139 -25.48 -4.39 -16.05
C GLY A 139 -24.85 -3.03 -16.38
N THR A 140 -24.83 -2.11 -15.43
CA THR A 140 -24.36 -0.72 -15.65
C THR A 140 -23.03 -0.49 -14.94
N LEU A 141 -21.99 -0.09 -15.68
CA LEU A 141 -20.76 0.47 -15.11
C LEU A 141 -20.95 1.98 -14.88
N LYS A 142 -20.59 2.48 -13.70
CA LYS A 142 -20.53 3.90 -13.35
C LYS A 142 -19.11 4.28 -12.96
N LEU A 143 -18.57 5.31 -13.59
CA LEU A 143 -17.22 5.82 -13.33
C LEU A 143 -17.30 7.25 -12.82
N GLU A 144 -16.57 7.54 -11.75
CA GLU A 144 -16.31 8.88 -11.25
C GLU A 144 -14.81 9.11 -11.20
N VAL A 145 -14.35 10.21 -11.81
CA VAL A 145 -12.96 10.66 -11.75
C VAL A 145 -12.94 12.02 -11.10
N ARG A 146 -12.07 12.25 -10.13
CA ARG A 146 -11.90 13.52 -9.41
C ARG A 146 -10.46 13.98 -9.48
N TRP A 147 -10.27 15.28 -9.60
CA TRP A 147 -8.96 15.91 -9.56
C TRP A 147 -9.02 17.27 -8.87
N ARG A 148 -7.85 17.76 -8.46
CA ARG A 148 -7.72 19.06 -7.81
C ARG A 148 -8.22 20.18 -8.72
N SER A 149 -9.11 21.03 -8.20
CA SER A 149 -9.57 22.23 -8.90
C SER A 149 -8.39 23.12 -9.29
N GLY A 150 -8.37 23.55 -10.55
CA GLY A 150 -7.27 24.33 -11.15
C GLY A 150 -5.98 23.54 -11.39
N GLY A 151 -5.95 22.23 -11.15
CA GLY A 151 -4.79 21.37 -11.43
C GLY A 151 -4.68 20.90 -12.90
N VAL A 152 -5.74 21.08 -13.67
CA VAL A 152 -5.85 20.74 -15.11
C VAL A 152 -6.60 21.88 -15.80
N SER A 153 -6.09 22.35 -16.94
CA SER A 153 -6.60 23.54 -17.64
C SER A 153 -7.65 23.21 -18.72
N HIS A 154 -7.46 22.11 -19.45
CA HIS A 154 -8.37 21.61 -20.48
C HIS A 154 -8.65 20.11 -20.24
N PRO A 155 -9.43 19.77 -19.20
CA PRO A 155 -9.61 18.38 -18.78
C PRO A 155 -10.27 17.54 -19.88
N GLN A 156 -9.64 16.42 -20.20
CA GLN A 156 -10.22 15.35 -21.01
C GLN A 156 -10.05 14.03 -20.26
N VAL A 157 -11.16 13.36 -19.93
CA VAL A 157 -11.13 12.02 -19.34
C VAL A 157 -11.40 11.02 -20.46
N VAL A 158 -10.45 10.12 -20.68
CA VAL A 158 -10.53 9.06 -21.69
C VAL A 158 -10.61 7.73 -20.97
N ALA A 159 -11.62 6.93 -21.31
CA ALA A 159 -11.70 5.54 -20.85
C ALA A 159 -12.00 4.61 -22.02
N ARG A 160 -11.38 3.44 -21.99
CA ARG A 160 -11.52 2.38 -23.00
C ARG A 160 -11.75 1.06 -22.30
N LEU A 161 -12.70 0.29 -22.79
CA LEU A 161 -13.00 -1.06 -22.29
C LEU A 161 -12.60 -2.09 -23.34
N GLU A 162 -12.10 -3.23 -22.88
CA GLU A 162 -11.95 -4.45 -23.67
C GLU A 162 -12.64 -5.59 -22.94
N ARG A 163 -13.43 -6.42 -23.64
CA ARG A 163 -14.00 -7.62 -23.02
C ARG A 163 -12.91 -8.69 -22.80
N ILE A 164 -13.04 -9.45 -21.72
CA ILE A 164 -12.27 -10.66 -21.46
C ILE A 164 -13.12 -11.84 -21.90
N GLU A 165 -12.80 -12.41 -23.06
CA GLU A 165 -13.55 -13.52 -23.65
C GLU A 165 -13.46 -14.80 -22.78
N SER A 166 -14.59 -15.47 -22.61
CA SER A 166 -14.72 -16.73 -21.89
C SER A 166 -15.01 -17.90 -22.86
N PRO A 167 -14.41 -19.08 -22.68
CA PRO A 167 -14.73 -20.27 -23.44
C PRO A 167 -16.19 -20.68 -23.21
N GLY A 168 -17.01 -20.55 -24.25
CA GLY A 168 -18.46 -20.76 -24.19
C GLY A 168 -19.29 -19.51 -24.49
N ASP A 169 -18.67 -18.34 -24.68
CA ASP A 169 -19.33 -17.22 -25.35
C ASP A 169 -19.65 -17.63 -26.81
N ASP A 170 -20.92 -17.60 -27.18
CA ASP A 170 -21.37 -17.96 -28.53
C ASP A 170 -20.85 -16.94 -29.55
N GLN A 171 -19.97 -17.39 -30.44
CA GLN A 171 -19.28 -16.55 -31.44
C GLN A 171 -20.23 -15.91 -32.48
N GLU A 172 -21.53 -16.22 -32.41
CA GLU A 172 -22.60 -15.68 -33.25
C GLU A 172 -23.33 -14.46 -32.65
N ASP A 173 -23.24 -14.20 -31.33
CA ASP A 173 -23.80 -12.97 -30.70
C ASP A 173 -22.67 -12.06 -30.17
N PRO A 174 -22.09 -11.18 -31.00
CA PRO A 174 -21.04 -10.28 -30.56
C PRO A 174 -21.57 -9.36 -29.46
N HIS A 175 -20.85 -9.26 -28.34
CA HIS A 175 -21.17 -8.36 -27.24
C HIS A 175 -20.39 -7.04 -27.40
N PRO A 176 -20.92 -6.03 -28.15
CA PRO A 176 -20.17 -4.81 -28.45
C PRO A 176 -19.85 -4.04 -27.19
N VAL A 177 -18.65 -3.47 -27.16
CA VAL A 177 -18.19 -2.59 -26.11
C VAL A 177 -18.35 -1.13 -26.59
N PRO A 178 -19.30 -0.36 -26.05
CA PRO A 178 -19.48 1.05 -26.42
C PRO A 178 -18.33 1.92 -25.92
N GLU A 179 -18.14 3.07 -26.57
CA GLU A 179 -17.28 4.15 -26.07
C GLU A 179 -17.87 4.78 -24.80
N ILE A 180 -17.01 5.34 -23.96
CA ILE A 180 -17.41 5.95 -22.67
C ILE A 180 -17.34 7.48 -22.80
N GLU A 181 -18.49 8.13 -22.80
CA GLU A 181 -18.60 9.58 -22.71
C GLU A 181 -18.63 10.04 -21.25
N PHE A 182 -17.84 11.07 -20.92
CA PHE A 182 -17.78 11.69 -19.59
C PHE A 182 -18.42 13.08 -19.58
N ALA A 183 -19.33 13.30 -18.62
CA ALA A 183 -19.80 14.63 -18.27
C ALA A 183 -18.85 15.26 -17.24
N ILE A 184 -18.19 16.36 -17.63
CA ILE A 184 -17.24 17.11 -16.78
C ILE A 184 -17.97 18.21 -16.00
N ASP A 185 -17.60 18.38 -14.73
CA ASP A 185 -18.03 19.42 -13.80
C ASP A 185 -16.76 20.01 -13.16
N ASP A 186 -16.37 21.22 -13.58
CA ASP A 186 -15.08 21.84 -13.22
C ASP A 186 -14.96 22.25 -11.74
N GLY A 187 -16.01 22.09 -10.91
CA GLY A 187 -15.93 22.19 -9.44
C GLY A 187 -15.71 23.58 -8.85
N GLY A 188 -15.20 24.56 -9.61
CA GLY A 188 -14.91 25.91 -9.11
C GLY A 188 -13.81 25.95 -8.05
N LEU A 189 -13.50 27.13 -7.49
CA LEU A 189 -12.27 27.36 -6.70
C LEU A 189 -12.11 26.58 -5.39
N VAL A 190 -13.13 25.86 -4.90
CA VAL A 190 -13.14 25.25 -3.56
C VAL A 190 -13.62 23.79 -3.53
N THR A 191 -14.23 23.30 -4.60
CA THR A 191 -14.68 21.91 -4.73
C THR A 191 -13.86 21.22 -5.84
N PRO A 192 -13.42 19.97 -5.64
CA PRO A 192 -12.69 19.23 -6.68
C PRO A 192 -13.48 19.17 -7.99
N SER A 193 -12.77 19.33 -9.10
CA SER A 193 -13.31 19.08 -10.44
C SER A 193 -13.53 17.57 -10.61
N LYS A 194 -14.55 17.18 -11.37
CA LYS A 194 -14.90 15.76 -11.55
C LYS A 194 -15.44 15.46 -12.94
N ALA A 195 -15.39 14.19 -13.32
CA ALA A 195 -16.03 13.64 -14.49
C ALA A 195 -16.87 12.42 -14.11
N LEU A 196 -18.06 12.29 -14.69
CA LEU A 196 -18.99 11.18 -14.46
C LEU A 196 -19.36 10.50 -15.78
N ALA A 197 -19.33 9.17 -15.79
CA ALA A 197 -19.83 8.35 -16.90
C ALA A 197 -20.70 7.19 -16.40
N ALA A 198 -21.64 6.74 -17.23
CA ALA A 198 -22.46 5.57 -16.97
C ALA A 198 -22.73 4.83 -18.28
N VAL A 199 -22.53 3.51 -18.31
CA VAL A 199 -22.59 2.71 -19.54
C VAL A 199 -23.11 1.29 -19.28
N ASP A 200 -24.01 0.80 -20.13
CA ASP A 200 -24.58 -0.54 -20.02
C ASP A 200 -23.77 -1.56 -20.83
N LEU A 201 -23.28 -2.59 -20.15
CA LEU A 201 -22.41 -3.63 -20.67
C LEU A 201 -23.06 -5.01 -20.49
N HIS A 202 -22.70 -5.98 -21.33
CA HIS A 202 -23.11 -7.37 -21.12
C HIS A 202 -22.45 -7.92 -19.84
N ALA A 203 -23.08 -8.91 -19.21
CA ALA A 203 -22.48 -9.61 -18.08
C ALA A 203 -21.17 -10.29 -18.49
N GLY A 204 -20.16 -10.26 -17.61
CA GLY A 204 -18.82 -10.77 -17.88
C GLY A 204 -17.71 -9.89 -17.28
N TYR A 205 -16.49 -10.15 -17.72
CA TYR A 205 -15.30 -9.44 -17.27
C TYR A 205 -14.75 -8.50 -18.35
N TYR A 206 -14.28 -7.33 -17.94
CA TYR A 206 -13.70 -6.32 -18.83
C TYR A 206 -12.38 -5.79 -18.27
N ARG A 207 -11.44 -5.43 -19.17
CA ARG A 207 -10.29 -4.57 -18.85
C ARG A 207 -10.68 -3.12 -19.10
N LEU A 208 -10.61 -2.28 -18.07
CA LEU A 208 -10.83 -0.84 -18.13
C LEU A 208 -9.48 -0.12 -18.12
N PHE A 209 -9.19 0.63 -19.17
CA PHE A 209 -8.09 1.58 -19.29
C PHE A 209 -8.66 2.98 -19.04
N LEU A 210 -8.04 3.80 -18.19
CA LEU A 210 -8.51 5.15 -17.89
C LEU A 210 -7.35 6.15 -17.76
N SER A 211 -7.50 7.34 -18.35
CA SER A 211 -6.59 8.48 -18.15
C SER A 211 -7.35 9.81 -18.02
N LEU A 212 -6.68 10.77 -17.37
CA LEU A 212 -7.03 12.18 -17.30
C LEU A 212 -5.91 12.97 -18.00
N ASN A 213 -6.29 13.75 -19.01
CA ASN A 213 -5.39 14.51 -19.86
C ASN A 213 -5.68 16.03 -19.72
N ASP A 214 -4.66 16.86 -19.96
CA ASP A 214 -4.79 18.30 -20.18
C ASP A 214 -4.47 18.60 -21.65
N GLY A 215 -5.52 18.79 -22.46
CA GLY A 215 -5.37 18.82 -23.92
C GLY A 215 -4.79 17.51 -24.46
N GLU A 216 -3.66 17.59 -25.16
CA GLU A 216 -2.96 16.43 -25.77
C GLU A 216 -2.03 15.68 -24.79
N SER A 217 -1.81 16.20 -23.58
CA SER A 217 -0.86 15.63 -22.60
C SER A 217 -1.58 14.83 -21.51
N THR A 218 -1.17 13.59 -21.28
CA THR A 218 -1.64 12.79 -20.13
C THR A 218 -1.10 13.37 -18.82
N VAL A 219 -1.98 13.63 -17.84
CA VAL A 219 -1.63 14.22 -16.53
C VAL A 219 -1.78 13.23 -15.38
N ALA A 220 -2.74 12.30 -15.47
CA ALA A 220 -2.86 11.19 -14.53
C ALA A 220 -3.43 9.93 -15.22
N CYS A 221 -2.97 8.75 -14.80
CA CYS A 221 -3.50 7.46 -15.27
C CYS A 221 -4.26 6.76 -14.15
N GLY A 222 -5.46 6.26 -14.48
CA GLY A 222 -6.25 5.40 -13.60
C GLY A 222 -5.82 3.93 -13.68
N GLY A 223 -5.06 3.59 -14.72
CA GLY A 223 -4.43 2.30 -14.92
C GLY A 223 -5.33 1.33 -15.67
N VAL A 224 -4.89 0.07 -15.69
CA VAL A 224 -5.69 -1.02 -16.24
C VAL A 224 -6.29 -1.82 -15.09
N ARG A 225 -7.62 -1.81 -14.96
CA ARG A 225 -8.35 -2.55 -13.92
C ARG A 225 -9.25 -3.61 -14.54
N VAL A 226 -9.50 -4.70 -13.80
CA VAL A 226 -10.58 -5.63 -14.12
C VAL A 226 -11.90 -5.08 -13.58
N VAL A 227 -12.96 -5.23 -14.37
CA VAL A 227 -14.34 -4.84 -14.04
C VAL A 227 -15.24 -6.05 -14.22
N ARG A 228 -16.01 -6.41 -13.18
CA ARG A 228 -17.02 -7.47 -13.23
C ARG A 228 -18.39 -6.86 -13.46
N ILE A 229 -19.10 -7.27 -14.50
CA ILE A 229 -20.47 -6.85 -14.79
C ILE A 229 -21.41 -8.05 -14.61
N VAL A 230 -22.55 -7.82 -13.96
CA VAL A 230 -23.62 -8.81 -13.75
C VAL A 230 -24.97 -8.23 -14.15
N LYS A 231 -25.90 -9.08 -14.60
CA LYS A 231 -27.23 -8.65 -15.05
C LYS A 231 -27.96 -7.83 -13.97
N GLY A 232 -28.41 -6.64 -14.34
CA GLY A 232 -29.15 -5.73 -13.45
C GLY A 232 -28.33 -5.07 -12.34
N GLY A 233 -27.07 -5.48 -12.15
CA GLY A 233 -26.16 -4.89 -11.17
C GLY A 233 -25.57 -3.57 -11.65
N VAL A 234 -25.26 -2.70 -10.70
CA VAL A 234 -24.44 -1.49 -10.91
C VAL A 234 -23.03 -1.78 -10.43
N THR A 235 -22.01 -1.57 -11.25
CA THR A 235 -20.59 -1.67 -10.87
C THR A 235 -20.01 -0.27 -10.80
N ARG A 236 -19.23 0.07 -9.78
CA ARG A 236 -18.77 1.45 -9.56
C ARG A 236 -17.25 1.55 -9.43
N GLY A 237 -16.65 2.46 -10.18
CA GLY A 237 -15.25 2.88 -10.03
C GLY A 237 -15.17 4.35 -9.62
N VAL A 238 -14.37 4.65 -8.59
CA VAL A 238 -14.00 6.02 -8.21
C VAL A 238 -12.49 6.16 -8.30
N TYR A 239 -12.02 7.18 -9.01
CA TYR A 239 -10.62 7.51 -9.21
C TYR A 239 -10.39 8.91 -8.65
N ASP A 240 -9.73 9.01 -7.50
CA ASP A 240 -9.58 10.27 -6.78
C ASP A 240 -8.12 10.70 -6.76
N TYR A 241 -7.75 11.67 -7.61
CA TYR A 241 -6.39 12.21 -7.71
C TYR A 241 -6.23 13.45 -6.81
N THR A 242 -6.67 13.36 -5.55
CA THR A 242 -6.66 14.50 -4.60
C THR A 242 -5.87 14.25 -3.31
N GLN A 243 -5.25 13.07 -3.12
CA GLN A 243 -4.67 12.61 -1.84
C GLN A 243 -3.28 11.93 -2.03
N GLU A 244 -2.51 11.84 -0.92
CA GLU A 244 -1.33 10.95 -0.73
C GLU A 244 -1.74 9.73 0.16
N THR A 245 -1.02 8.59 0.14
CA THR A 245 -1.53 7.29 0.71
C THR A 245 -0.50 6.24 1.19
N SER A 246 -0.77 5.52 2.31
CA SER A 246 -0.03 4.33 2.85
C SER A 246 -0.89 3.02 3.14
N GLU A 247 -0.32 1.91 3.71
CA GLU A 247 -0.43 0.48 3.23
C GLU A 247 -1.27 -0.70 3.87
N GLY A 248 -1.65 -0.80 5.16
CA GLY A 248 -2.11 -2.06 5.84
C GLY A 248 -3.37 -2.90 5.37
N ARG A 249 -3.57 -4.14 5.89
CA ARG A 249 -4.67 -5.12 5.52
C ARG A 249 -4.86 -6.33 6.50
N LEU A 250 -6.01 -7.04 6.47
CA LEU A 250 -6.22 -8.44 7.01
C LEU A 250 -7.15 -9.29 6.09
N ARG A 251 -7.07 -10.64 6.11
CA ARG A 251 -7.87 -11.61 5.29
C ARG A 251 -8.45 -12.79 6.11
N VAL A 252 -9.59 -13.34 5.66
CA VAL A 252 -10.11 -14.71 5.96
C VAL A 252 -10.56 -15.38 4.64
N THR A 253 -10.60 -16.72 4.56
CA THR A 253 -10.90 -17.48 3.32
C THR A 253 -11.93 -18.60 3.54
N VAL A 254 -12.92 -18.70 2.63
CA VAL A 254 -13.82 -19.84 2.38
C VAL A 254 -14.00 -19.96 0.87
N THR A 255 -14.23 -21.16 0.31
CA THR A 255 -14.15 -21.39 -1.15
C THR A 255 -15.44 -21.99 -1.74
N GLN A 256 -16.10 -21.23 -2.63
CA GLN A 256 -17.16 -21.68 -3.53
C GLN A 256 -16.94 -21.09 -4.93
N ASP A 257 -17.24 -21.85 -5.99
CA ASP A 257 -16.95 -21.46 -7.38
C ASP A 257 -18.16 -20.80 -8.06
N MET A 258 -18.31 -19.49 -7.83
CA MET A 258 -19.27 -18.62 -8.55
C MET A 258 -18.56 -17.67 -9.53
N ALA A 259 -17.43 -18.13 -10.09
CA ALA A 259 -16.54 -17.34 -10.96
C ALA A 259 -16.15 -15.98 -10.36
N SER A 260 -15.95 -15.91 -9.04
CA SER A 260 -15.50 -14.69 -8.33
C SER A 260 -14.11 -14.24 -8.81
N PRO A 261 -13.74 -12.95 -8.71
CA PRO A 261 -12.44 -12.45 -9.17
C PRO A 261 -11.24 -13.19 -8.57
N LEU A 262 -10.07 -12.98 -9.19
CA LEU A 262 -8.80 -13.44 -8.63
C LEU A 262 -8.27 -12.43 -7.61
N GLU A 263 -7.89 -12.91 -6.43
CA GLU A 263 -7.21 -12.09 -5.42
C GLU A 263 -5.72 -11.90 -5.80
N VAL A 264 -5.47 -10.87 -6.60
CA VAL A 264 -4.13 -10.49 -7.11
C VAL A 264 -3.43 -9.49 -6.17
N SER A 265 -2.12 -9.59 -6.04
CA SER A 265 -1.24 -8.58 -5.42
C SER A 265 0.11 -8.46 -6.14
N ILE A 266 0.80 -7.33 -5.94
CA ILE A 266 2.15 -7.05 -6.44
C ILE A 266 3.11 -7.09 -5.24
N GLU A 267 4.02 -8.06 -5.25
CA GLU A 267 5.12 -8.17 -4.29
C GLU A 267 6.36 -7.44 -4.80
N GLY A 268 7.15 -6.90 -3.86
CA GLY A 268 8.44 -6.26 -4.16
C GLY A 268 8.33 -4.86 -4.78
N HIS A 269 7.18 -4.19 -4.68
CA HIS A 269 7.06 -2.78 -5.10
C HIS A 269 7.72 -1.82 -4.10
N ARG A 270 8.17 -0.67 -4.61
CA ARG A 270 8.55 0.52 -3.84
C ARG A 270 7.76 1.71 -4.41
N PRO A 271 7.35 2.69 -3.59
CA PRO A 271 6.73 3.91 -4.09
C PRO A 271 7.74 4.85 -4.78
N ARG A 272 9.04 4.72 -4.50
CA ARG A 272 10.12 5.48 -5.13
C ARG A 272 11.39 4.65 -5.32
N MET A 273 12.16 4.97 -6.35
CA MET A 273 13.51 4.45 -6.59
C MET A 273 14.37 5.49 -7.33
N MET A 274 15.69 5.33 -7.32
CA MET A 274 16.61 6.12 -8.14
C MET A 274 16.67 5.59 -9.57
N GLU A 275 17.05 6.47 -10.50
CA GLU A 275 17.22 6.15 -11.93
C GLU A 275 18.25 5.02 -12.19
N SER A 276 19.22 4.84 -11.29
CA SER A 276 20.25 3.79 -11.34
C SER A 276 19.87 2.47 -10.67
N GLU A 277 18.74 2.41 -9.95
CA GLU A 277 18.30 1.19 -9.27
C GLU A 277 17.58 0.24 -10.23
N MET A 278 17.48 -1.03 -9.82
CA MET A 278 16.73 -2.05 -10.55
C MET A 278 15.84 -2.81 -9.59
N ILE A 279 14.60 -3.06 -9.96
CA ILE A 279 13.62 -3.74 -9.11
C ILE A 279 12.85 -4.80 -9.91
N SER A 280 12.55 -5.93 -9.26
CA SER A 280 11.82 -7.05 -9.86
C SER A 280 10.52 -7.28 -9.10
N LEU A 281 9.43 -6.76 -9.65
CA LEU A 281 8.08 -6.96 -9.12
C LEU A 281 7.59 -8.37 -9.43
N ARG A 282 6.80 -8.95 -8.52
CA ARG A 282 6.23 -10.29 -8.67
C ARG A 282 4.72 -10.28 -8.51
N GLY A 283 4.03 -10.98 -9.39
CA GLY A 283 2.59 -11.15 -9.36
C GLY A 283 2.20 -12.37 -8.55
N VAL A 284 1.28 -12.20 -7.60
CA VAL A 284 0.78 -13.29 -6.76
C VAL A 284 -0.74 -13.35 -6.84
N VAL A 285 -1.27 -14.55 -7.11
CA VAL A 285 -2.69 -14.86 -6.99
C VAL A 285 -2.86 -15.79 -5.79
N SER A 286 -3.76 -15.40 -4.89
CA SER A 286 -3.86 -16.03 -3.57
C SER A 286 -5.19 -16.74 -3.29
N SER A 287 -6.17 -16.61 -4.20
CA SER A 287 -7.48 -17.27 -4.18
C SER A 287 -7.56 -18.47 -5.16
N GLN A 288 -6.46 -19.20 -5.33
CA GLN A 288 -6.28 -20.16 -6.42
C GLN A 288 -6.63 -21.61 -6.00
N PRO A 289 -7.51 -22.33 -6.74
CA PRO A 289 -7.62 -23.78 -6.65
C PRO A 289 -6.37 -24.45 -7.23
N SER A 290 -5.89 -25.54 -6.63
CA SER A 290 -4.56 -26.14 -6.84
C SER A 290 -4.20 -26.67 -8.24
N HIS A 291 -5.01 -26.41 -9.28
CA HIS A 291 -4.87 -27.03 -10.60
C HIS A 291 -5.10 -26.11 -11.82
N GLN A 292 -5.39 -24.82 -11.65
CA GLN A 292 -5.56 -23.88 -12.78
C GLN A 292 -4.27 -23.09 -13.05
N ASN A 293 -3.86 -23.00 -14.33
CA ASN A 293 -2.77 -22.12 -14.74
C ASN A 293 -3.25 -20.66 -14.75
N ILE A 294 -2.37 -19.74 -14.36
CA ILE A 294 -2.61 -18.30 -14.36
C ILE A 294 -1.70 -17.65 -15.40
N SER A 295 -2.29 -16.84 -16.29
CA SER A 295 -1.58 -15.92 -17.18
C SER A 295 -1.51 -14.54 -16.53
N TYR A 296 -0.38 -13.85 -16.69
CA TYR A 296 -0.14 -12.53 -16.13
C TYR A 296 0.04 -11.51 -17.26
N GLN A 297 -0.33 -10.25 -17.02
CA GLN A 297 -0.05 -9.13 -17.92
C GLN A 297 0.26 -7.89 -17.08
N TRP A 298 1.45 -7.34 -17.27
CA TRP A 298 1.94 -6.12 -16.63
C TRP A 298 1.87 -4.96 -17.60
N PHE A 299 1.23 -3.88 -17.16
CA PHE A 299 1.12 -2.63 -17.88
C PHE A 299 1.84 -1.53 -17.13
N VAL A 300 2.54 -0.66 -17.84
CA VAL A 300 3.22 0.52 -17.31
C VAL A 300 2.63 1.73 -18.04
N ASN A 301 2.03 2.64 -17.28
CA ASN A 301 1.27 3.79 -17.83
C ASN A 301 0.20 3.37 -18.86
N GLY A 302 -0.37 2.17 -18.70
CA GLY A 302 -1.37 1.58 -19.60
C GLY A 302 -0.82 0.77 -20.78
N GLU A 303 0.48 0.77 -21.03
CA GLU A 303 1.13 0.00 -22.11
C GLU A 303 1.65 -1.35 -21.60
N LEU A 304 1.42 -2.44 -22.34
CA LEU A 304 1.88 -3.79 -21.97
C LEU A 304 3.42 -3.88 -22.00
N ARG A 305 4.04 -4.32 -20.89
CA ARG A 305 5.50 -4.46 -20.75
C ARG A 305 6.00 -5.87 -20.40
N SER A 306 5.18 -6.74 -19.81
CA SER A 306 5.53 -8.15 -19.52
C SER A 306 4.26 -9.01 -19.50
N ASP A 307 4.36 -10.26 -19.96
CA ASP A 307 3.32 -11.30 -19.89
C ASP A 307 3.70 -12.45 -18.93
N THR A 308 4.80 -12.26 -18.18
CA THR A 308 5.31 -13.25 -17.22
C THR A 308 4.83 -12.95 -15.79
N ALA A 309 5.06 -13.87 -14.85
CA ALA A 309 4.73 -13.67 -13.43
C ALA A 309 5.55 -12.55 -12.75
N SER A 310 6.45 -11.87 -13.45
CA SER A 310 7.24 -10.74 -12.95
C SER A 310 7.37 -9.59 -13.95
N LEU A 311 7.61 -8.39 -13.42
CA LEU A 311 8.03 -7.22 -14.19
C LEU A 311 9.36 -6.73 -13.65
N LYS A 312 10.35 -6.59 -14.53
CA LYS A 312 11.58 -5.87 -14.22
C LYS A 312 11.42 -4.39 -14.56
N ILE A 313 11.93 -3.54 -13.70
CA ILE A 313 11.97 -2.08 -13.84
C ILE A 313 13.43 -1.69 -13.65
N GLY A 314 14.00 -1.05 -14.67
CA GLY A 314 15.45 -1.00 -14.85
C GLY A 314 16.05 -2.35 -15.28
N ASP A 315 17.03 -2.30 -16.19
CA ASP A 315 18.00 -3.37 -16.43
C ASP A 315 19.34 -2.76 -16.88
N ASP A 316 20.38 -3.59 -17.00
CA ASP A 316 21.75 -3.22 -17.41
C ASP A 316 21.82 -2.45 -18.77
N THR A 317 20.74 -2.43 -19.55
CA THR A 317 20.66 -1.82 -20.88
C THR A 317 19.62 -0.70 -21.00
N THR A 318 18.62 -0.68 -20.11
CA THR A 318 17.46 0.22 -20.17
C THR A 318 17.03 0.65 -18.76
N LEU A 319 17.74 1.63 -18.19
CA LEU A 319 17.25 2.39 -17.04
C LEU A 319 16.00 3.16 -17.44
N TRP A 320 15.02 3.23 -16.54
CA TRP A 320 13.82 4.03 -16.78
C TRP A 320 14.10 5.48 -16.36
N PRO A 321 13.74 6.47 -17.19
CA PRO A 321 14.02 7.88 -16.88
C PRO A 321 13.19 8.36 -15.69
N ARG A 322 13.53 9.54 -15.17
CA ARG A 322 12.80 10.18 -14.08
C ARG A 322 11.34 10.45 -14.43
N GLY A 323 10.43 10.20 -13.49
CA GLY A 323 9.00 10.44 -13.64
C GLY A 323 8.13 9.52 -12.78
N PHE A 324 6.82 9.71 -12.88
CA PHE A 324 5.83 8.87 -12.21
C PHE A 324 5.34 7.76 -13.14
N TYR A 325 5.32 6.55 -12.61
CA TYR A 325 4.95 5.33 -13.31
C TYR A 325 3.82 4.64 -12.56
N GLN A 326 2.76 4.33 -13.28
CA GLN A 326 1.70 3.46 -12.79
C GLN A 326 1.89 2.05 -13.34
N ILE A 327 2.11 1.11 -12.44
CA ILE A 327 2.19 -0.32 -12.75
C ILE A 327 0.82 -0.94 -12.48
N SER A 328 0.24 -1.60 -13.49
CA SER A 328 -0.97 -2.41 -13.34
C SER A 328 -0.64 -3.88 -13.65
N LEU A 329 -1.08 -4.79 -12.79
CA LEU A 329 -0.99 -6.23 -13.01
C LEU A 329 -2.39 -6.79 -13.21
N ILE A 330 -2.60 -7.54 -14.29
CA ILE A 330 -3.78 -8.35 -14.52
C ILE A 330 -3.37 -9.82 -14.44
N ALA A 331 -4.13 -10.62 -13.69
CA ALA A 331 -4.05 -12.06 -13.72
C ALA A 331 -5.36 -12.63 -14.27
N THR A 332 -5.25 -13.66 -15.11
CA THR A 332 -6.40 -14.35 -15.71
C THR A 332 -6.18 -15.85 -15.65
N THR A 333 -7.22 -16.64 -15.38
CA THR A 333 -7.16 -18.10 -15.52
C THR A 333 -6.89 -18.49 -16.97
N SER A 334 -6.21 -19.62 -17.22
CA SER A 334 -6.03 -20.19 -18.56
C SER A 334 -7.34 -20.49 -19.30
N GLU A 335 -8.44 -20.59 -18.56
CA GLU A 335 -9.80 -20.74 -19.08
C GLU A 335 -10.52 -19.40 -19.30
N GLY A 336 -9.90 -18.22 -19.19
CA GLY A 336 -10.51 -16.89 -19.44
C GLY A 336 -11.65 -16.45 -18.51
N ASN A 337 -12.29 -17.39 -17.81
CA ASN A 337 -13.54 -17.24 -17.06
C ASN A 337 -13.40 -16.50 -15.71
N ARG A 338 -12.18 -16.29 -15.22
CA ARG A 338 -11.89 -15.48 -14.03
C ARG A 338 -10.66 -14.60 -14.26
N ALA A 339 -10.77 -13.35 -13.85
CA ALA A 339 -9.67 -12.39 -13.86
C ALA A 339 -9.63 -11.60 -12.55
N GLY A 340 -8.52 -10.92 -12.30
CA GLY A 340 -8.37 -9.96 -11.22
C GLY A 340 -7.22 -8.99 -11.50
N SER A 341 -7.15 -7.90 -10.75
CA SER A 341 -6.11 -6.87 -10.94
C SER A 341 -5.54 -6.33 -9.65
N ALA A 342 -4.27 -5.97 -9.70
CA ALA A 342 -3.55 -5.19 -8.70
C ALA A 342 -2.85 -3.99 -9.36
N ALA A 343 -2.54 -2.96 -8.59
CA ALA A 343 -1.80 -1.80 -9.08
C ALA A 343 -0.81 -1.28 -8.04
N ALA A 344 0.23 -0.62 -8.53
CA ALA A 344 1.29 0.03 -7.77
C ALA A 344 1.67 1.34 -8.47
N ASN A 345 2.11 2.33 -7.70
CA ASN A 345 2.73 3.55 -8.22
C ASN A 345 4.23 3.52 -7.91
N LEU A 346 5.03 4.13 -8.76
CA LEU A 346 6.47 4.24 -8.62
C LEU A 346 6.94 5.62 -9.13
N GLU A 347 7.60 6.39 -8.28
CA GLU A 347 8.38 7.55 -8.67
C GLU A 347 9.82 7.14 -8.97
N ILE A 348 10.38 7.63 -10.07
CA ILE A 348 11.81 7.53 -10.36
C ILE A 348 12.41 8.93 -10.28
N GLY A 349 13.36 9.14 -9.37
CA GLY A 349 13.89 10.47 -9.08
C GLY A 349 15.13 10.46 -8.20
N ASP A 350 15.79 11.61 -8.13
CA ASP A 350 16.84 11.88 -7.14
C ASP A 350 16.22 12.10 -5.76
N TYR A 351 16.99 11.91 -4.69
CA TYR A 351 16.60 12.37 -3.36
C TYR A 351 17.01 13.84 -3.13
N ILE A 352 16.23 14.54 -2.30
CA ILE A 352 16.43 15.93 -1.87
C ILE A 352 16.67 15.95 -0.35
N VAL A 353 17.65 16.74 0.08
CA VAL A 353 17.92 16.99 1.51
C VAL A 353 16.67 17.53 2.20
N GLY A 354 16.30 16.91 3.32
CA GLY A 354 15.09 17.18 4.10
C GLY A 354 13.89 16.28 3.77
N GLU A 355 13.97 15.39 2.78
CA GLU A 355 12.90 14.40 2.51
C GLU A 355 13.20 13.01 3.11
N ARG A 356 12.23 12.09 3.00
CA ARG A 356 12.39 10.72 3.50
C ARG A 356 13.17 9.84 2.54
N GLY A 357 14.16 9.14 3.07
CA GLY A 357 14.99 8.17 2.35
C GLY A 357 14.38 6.77 2.27
N PRO A 358 15.04 5.85 1.57
CA PRO A 358 14.51 4.50 1.31
C PRO A 358 14.38 3.64 2.58
N ALA A 359 15.15 3.89 3.65
CA ALA A 359 14.97 3.23 4.93
C ALA A 359 13.94 3.93 5.85
N GLY A 360 13.17 4.89 5.30
CA GLY A 360 12.22 5.73 6.05
C GLY A 360 12.91 6.77 6.95
N GLY A 361 14.23 6.90 6.87
CA GLY A 361 15.02 7.92 7.52
C GLY A 361 14.89 9.28 6.83
N TRP A 362 15.74 10.24 7.21
CA TRP A 362 15.80 11.56 6.61
C TRP A 362 17.07 11.71 5.78
N ILE A 363 16.94 12.09 4.51
CA ILE A 363 18.09 12.46 3.67
C ILE A 363 18.63 13.79 4.18
N PHE A 364 19.90 13.82 4.62
CA PHE A 364 20.51 15.03 5.18
C PHE A 364 21.71 15.55 4.38
N TYR A 365 22.26 14.75 3.47
CA TYR A 365 23.39 15.15 2.62
C TYR A 365 23.34 14.47 1.26
N GLU A 366 23.75 15.19 0.21
CA GLU A 366 24.06 14.65 -1.11
C GLU A 366 25.54 14.89 -1.45
N ASN A 367 26.25 13.82 -1.76
CA ASN A 367 27.64 13.86 -2.19
C ASN A 367 27.76 14.32 -3.65
N SER A 368 28.26 15.54 -3.86
CA SER A 368 28.56 16.07 -5.19
C SER A 368 29.59 15.26 -6.02
N ARG A 369 30.32 14.32 -5.41
CA ARG A 369 31.34 13.46 -6.04
C ARG A 369 30.98 11.98 -6.09
N TRP A 370 29.69 11.65 -5.95
CA TRP A 370 29.19 10.28 -5.86
C TRP A 370 29.69 9.29 -6.93
N MET A 371 29.98 9.78 -8.15
CA MET A 371 30.56 8.96 -9.23
C MET A 371 31.99 8.48 -8.98
N GLU A 372 32.76 9.21 -8.15
CA GLU A 372 34.13 8.87 -7.76
C GLU A 372 34.16 8.11 -6.43
N ASP A 373 33.33 8.53 -5.47
CA ASP A 373 33.34 7.98 -4.10
C ASP A 373 32.49 6.71 -3.92
N GLY A 374 31.59 6.40 -4.86
CA GLY A 374 30.78 5.17 -4.87
C GLY A 374 29.55 5.19 -3.96
N TRP A 375 29.17 6.34 -3.41
CA TRP A 375 27.96 6.56 -2.62
C TRP A 375 27.46 8.01 -2.84
N ARG A 376 26.14 8.23 -2.82
CA ARG A 376 25.52 9.52 -3.16
C ARG A 376 24.81 10.21 -2.00
N TYR A 377 24.13 9.50 -1.12
CA TYR A 377 23.32 10.12 -0.08
C TYR A 377 23.73 9.66 1.32
N LEU A 378 23.52 10.54 2.31
CA LEU A 378 23.45 10.13 3.71
C LEU A 378 22.02 10.25 4.22
N GLU A 379 21.55 9.18 4.86
CA GLU A 379 20.24 9.06 5.47
C GLU A 379 20.38 8.87 6.97
N ALA A 380 19.77 9.75 7.77
CA ALA A 380 19.70 9.61 9.21
C ALA A 380 18.50 8.74 9.61
N ALA A 381 18.70 7.84 10.57
CA ALA A 381 17.63 6.96 11.05
C ALA A 381 16.39 7.78 11.49
N PRO A 382 15.17 7.25 11.33
CA PRO A 382 13.95 7.99 11.64
C PRO A 382 13.83 8.41 13.11
N GLN A 383 14.53 7.73 14.02
CA GLN A 383 14.57 7.98 15.47
C GLN A 383 15.98 7.76 16.02
N ASP A 384 16.24 8.27 17.23
CA ASP A 384 17.43 7.93 18.01
C ASP A 384 17.44 6.45 18.41
N ALA A 385 18.60 5.95 18.83
CA ALA A 385 18.67 4.77 19.68
C ALA A 385 17.75 4.97 20.93
N PRO A 386 17.00 3.95 21.37
CA PRO A 386 16.07 4.09 22.49
C PRO A 386 16.79 4.38 23.81
N ASP A 387 18.01 3.84 23.95
CA ASP A 387 18.88 4.03 25.11
C ASP A 387 20.07 4.92 24.77
N ARG A 388 20.56 5.62 25.79
CA ARG A 388 21.80 6.40 25.70
C ARG A 388 22.99 5.48 25.93
N LEU A 389 23.92 5.44 24.98
CA LEU A 389 25.02 4.48 24.97
C LEU A 389 26.37 5.15 25.29
N PRO A 390 27.33 4.43 25.90
CA PRO A 390 28.73 4.85 25.91
C PRO A 390 29.27 4.90 24.47
N TRP A 391 30.33 5.68 24.25
CA TRP A 391 31.01 5.69 22.95
C TRP A 391 31.79 4.38 22.74
N GLY A 392 32.40 3.88 23.81
CA GLY A 392 33.27 2.72 23.85
C GLY A 392 34.30 2.86 24.98
N ASP A 393 35.34 2.05 24.94
CA ASP A 393 36.41 1.99 25.93
C ASP A 393 37.23 3.27 26.08
N ARG A 394 37.78 3.51 27.29
CA ARG A 394 38.74 4.60 27.57
C ARG A 394 40.16 4.31 27.06
N ARG A 395 40.25 3.87 25.81
CA ARG A 395 41.50 3.50 25.12
C ARG A 395 41.57 4.19 23.77
N THR A 396 42.78 4.32 23.21
CA THR A 396 43.00 4.92 21.89
C THR A 396 42.66 3.89 20.82
N VAL A 397 41.68 4.18 19.96
CA VAL A 397 41.31 3.30 18.84
C VAL A 397 42.37 3.35 17.75
N GLY A 398 42.78 4.56 17.33
CA GLY A 398 43.80 4.76 16.31
C GLY A 398 43.66 6.08 15.58
N GLU A 399 44.43 6.26 14.50
CA GLU A 399 44.20 7.35 13.54
C GLU A 399 42.95 7.07 12.70
N ASP A 400 42.64 5.80 12.44
CA ASP A 400 41.52 5.31 11.63
C ASP A 400 40.12 5.63 12.20
N ALA A 401 40.03 6.10 13.45
CA ALA A 401 38.81 6.57 14.08
C ALA A 401 38.80 8.09 14.34
N ARG A 402 39.75 8.85 13.75
CA ARG A 402 39.89 10.31 13.94
C ARG A 402 39.49 11.14 12.73
N HIS A 403 39.02 10.49 11.67
CA HIS A 403 38.48 11.18 10.51
C HIS A 403 37.24 11.98 10.93
N ARG A 404 37.21 13.25 10.54
CA ARG A 404 36.12 14.19 10.83
C ARG A 404 35.17 14.31 9.66
N GLU A 405 35.72 14.11 8.47
CA GLU A 405 35.19 14.52 7.18
C GLU A 405 33.90 13.77 6.82
N ILE A 406 33.12 14.40 5.94
CA ILE A 406 31.95 13.76 5.31
C ILE A 406 32.39 12.51 4.54
N GLY A 407 31.67 11.41 4.76
CA GLY A 407 31.92 10.12 4.16
C GLY A 407 32.61 9.11 5.08
N PHE A 408 33.28 9.55 6.16
CA PHE A 408 34.12 8.69 7.01
C PHE A 408 33.41 8.07 8.23
N GLY A 409 32.10 8.28 8.40
CA GLY A 409 31.40 7.74 9.57
C GLY A 409 31.43 6.21 9.63
N LEU A 410 31.35 5.54 8.48
CA LEU A 410 31.39 4.08 8.39
C LEU A 410 32.77 3.55 8.77
N GLU A 411 33.83 4.09 8.15
CA GLU A 411 35.22 3.68 8.36
C GLU A 411 35.64 3.89 9.83
N ASN A 412 35.29 5.02 10.44
CA ASN A 412 35.49 5.24 11.88
C ASN A 412 34.71 4.22 12.72
N THR A 413 33.46 3.90 12.35
CA THR A 413 32.60 2.94 13.08
C THR A 413 33.20 1.53 13.04
N GLU A 414 33.66 1.08 11.88
CA GLU A 414 34.34 -0.20 11.69
C GLU A 414 35.67 -0.25 12.47
N ALA A 415 36.45 0.83 12.48
CA ALA A 415 37.68 0.93 13.27
C ALA A 415 37.41 0.83 14.79
N ILE A 416 36.34 1.46 15.29
CA ILE A 416 35.92 1.33 16.70
C ILE A 416 35.54 -0.13 16.99
N ILE A 417 34.82 -0.80 16.11
CA ILE A 417 34.38 -2.20 16.34
C ILE A 417 35.57 -3.15 16.33
N ALA A 418 36.44 -3.07 15.32
CA ALA A 418 37.65 -3.87 15.22
C ALA A 418 38.58 -3.71 16.44
N PHE A 419 38.61 -2.52 17.07
CA PHE A 419 39.35 -2.28 18.30
C PHE A 419 38.78 -3.03 19.52
N HIS A 420 37.46 -3.19 19.63
CA HIS A 420 36.84 -3.91 20.75
C HIS A 420 36.82 -5.44 20.52
N ASP A 421 36.79 -5.90 19.27
CA ASP A 421 36.84 -7.33 18.89
C ASP A 421 38.25 -7.95 18.98
N GLY A 422 39.31 -7.13 19.03
CA GLY A 422 40.69 -7.61 19.17
C GLY A 422 41.00 -8.19 20.56
N GLU A 423 41.93 -9.14 20.66
CA GLU A 423 42.43 -9.58 21.98
C GLU A 423 43.13 -8.41 22.69
N LEU A 424 42.68 -8.10 23.91
CA LEU A 424 43.27 -7.02 24.69
C LEU A 424 44.64 -7.48 25.21
N PRO A 425 45.70 -6.66 25.12
CA PRO A 425 46.91 -6.92 25.90
C PRO A 425 46.56 -6.93 27.40
N ASP A 426 47.25 -7.79 28.16
CA ASP A 426 47.00 -8.02 29.59
C ASP A 426 46.94 -6.70 30.40
N GLU A 427 46.14 -6.69 31.46
CA GLU A 427 45.75 -5.49 32.23
C GLU A 427 46.93 -4.78 32.95
N ASP A 428 48.14 -5.33 32.88
CA ASP A 428 49.34 -4.89 33.62
C ASP A 428 50.09 -3.69 32.99
N ASP A 429 49.80 -3.27 31.75
CA ASP A 429 50.55 -2.20 31.04
C ASP A 429 49.87 -0.81 31.05
N LEU A 430 48.87 -0.61 31.93
CA LEU A 430 48.19 0.68 32.13
C LEU A 430 48.73 1.41 33.37
N ASP A 431 49.85 2.13 33.19
CA ASP A 431 50.35 3.07 34.20
C ASP A 431 49.29 4.15 34.51
N ASN A 432 48.91 4.21 35.79
CA ASN A 432 47.67 4.84 36.26
C ASN A 432 47.83 6.36 36.43
N GLY A 433 47.75 7.09 35.32
CA GLY A 433 47.75 8.55 35.25
C GLY A 433 46.44 9.23 35.67
N ASP A 434 46.11 9.18 36.96
CA ASP A 434 45.26 10.15 37.70
C ASP A 434 43.89 10.56 37.09
N TYR A 435 43.20 9.64 36.41
CA TYR A 435 41.74 9.73 36.20
C TYR A 435 41.12 8.35 36.41
N GLY A 436 40.24 8.25 37.41
CA GLY A 436 39.69 6.98 37.88
C GLY A 436 38.87 6.20 36.83
N ASP A 437 38.92 4.88 37.01
CA ASP A 437 38.17 3.84 36.31
C ASP A 437 38.54 3.64 34.82
N ASP A 438 39.27 2.55 34.54
CA ASP A 438 39.29 1.92 33.22
C ASP A 438 37.91 1.34 32.92
N TYR A 439 37.02 2.20 32.42
CA TYR A 439 35.73 1.80 31.89
C TYR A 439 35.95 1.00 30.59
N LYS A 440 35.82 -0.32 30.70
CA LYS A 440 35.51 -1.21 29.59
C LYS A 440 34.00 -1.16 29.35
N ALA A 441 33.59 -0.79 28.15
CA ALA A 441 32.24 -1.06 27.67
C ALA A 441 32.07 -2.58 27.53
N GLY A 442 30.87 -3.09 27.83
CA GLY A 442 30.46 -4.39 27.29
C GLY A 442 30.03 -4.24 25.82
N ASP A 443 29.31 -5.23 25.29
CA ASP A 443 28.77 -5.25 23.93
C ASP A 443 27.71 -4.16 23.61
N ASP A 444 27.51 -3.19 24.52
CA ASP A 444 26.52 -2.11 24.46
C ASP A 444 27.20 -0.74 24.29
N TYR A 445 27.79 -0.47 23.12
CA TYR A 445 28.37 0.85 22.78
C TYR A 445 27.87 1.40 21.44
N ALA A 446 27.96 2.72 21.28
CA ALA A 446 27.30 3.49 20.22
C ALA A 446 27.57 2.99 18.79
N ALA A 447 28.85 2.74 18.46
CA ALA A 447 29.25 2.25 17.14
C ALA A 447 28.68 0.84 16.84
N LEU A 448 28.75 -0.08 17.80
CA LEU A 448 28.24 -1.44 17.66
C LEU A 448 26.71 -1.51 17.61
N TYR A 449 26.02 -0.62 18.33
CA TYR A 449 24.57 -0.47 18.20
C TYR A 449 24.17 -0.06 16.78
N CYS A 450 24.82 0.95 16.21
CA CYS A 450 24.55 1.35 14.83
C CYS A 450 24.83 0.20 13.86
N TYR A 451 26.00 -0.43 13.95
CA TYR A 451 26.42 -1.51 13.03
C TYR A 451 25.55 -2.78 13.12
N ARG A 452 24.98 -3.06 14.30
CA ARG A 452 24.02 -4.18 14.49
C ARG A 452 22.56 -3.79 14.24
N LEU A 453 22.27 -2.52 13.96
CA LEU A 453 20.90 -2.07 13.73
C LEU A 453 20.38 -2.66 12.41
N VAL A 454 19.23 -3.30 12.49
CA VAL A 454 18.47 -3.75 11.32
C VAL A 454 17.10 -3.08 11.38
N THR A 455 16.76 -2.35 10.33
CA THR A 455 15.45 -1.68 10.19
C THR A 455 14.71 -2.24 8.98
N GLU A 456 13.39 -2.35 9.08
CA GLU A 456 12.54 -2.68 7.95
C GLU A 456 11.72 -1.46 7.51
N HIS A 457 11.71 -1.17 6.21
CA HIS A 457 10.85 -0.14 5.61
C HIS A 457 10.28 -0.67 4.29
N GLN A 458 8.96 -0.56 4.09
CA GLN A 458 8.25 -0.94 2.85
C GLN A 458 8.55 -2.37 2.34
N GLY A 459 8.87 -3.30 3.25
CA GLY A 459 9.20 -4.70 2.95
C GLY A 459 10.67 -4.97 2.61
N GLU A 460 11.54 -3.97 2.73
CA GLU A 460 13.00 -4.10 2.64
C GLU A 460 13.68 -4.07 3.99
N THR A 461 14.83 -4.73 4.08
CA THR A 461 15.68 -4.79 5.26
C THR A 461 16.96 -3.98 5.01
N PHE A 462 17.23 -3.00 5.89
CA PHE A 462 18.42 -2.16 5.87
C PHE A 462 19.28 -2.47 7.10
N ALA A 463 20.56 -2.78 6.87
CA ALA A 463 21.50 -3.28 7.87
C ALA A 463 22.91 -2.66 7.69
N ASP A 464 22.96 -1.49 7.08
CA ASP A 464 24.13 -0.73 6.65
C ASP A 464 24.28 0.59 7.44
N TRP A 465 23.79 0.57 8.68
CA TRP A 465 23.80 1.70 9.61
C TRP A 465 25.15 1.83 10.33
N PHE A 466 25.61 3.07 10.53
CA PHE A 466 26.84 3.41 11.23
C PHE A 466 26.68 4.66 12.10
N LEU A 467 27.70 4.97 12.90
CA LEU A 467 27.74 6.16 13.75
C LEU A 467 28.39 7.31 12.95
N PRO A 468 27.72 8.46 12.74
CA PRO A 468 28.21 9.50 11.84
C PRO A 468 29.55 10.10 12.31
N SER A 469 30.40 10.49 11.37
CA SER A 469 31.60 11.30 11.65
C SER A 469 31.20 12.68 12.20
N TRP A 470 32.17 13.46 12.67
CA TRP A 470 31.87 14.75 13.27
C TRP A 470 31.25 15.77 12.29
N ASP A 471 31.74 15.86 11.05
CA ASP A 471 31.14 16.73 10.03
C ASP A 471 29.78 16.18 9.57
N GLU A 472 29.61 14.86 9.45
CA GLU A 472 28.32 14.24 9.09
C GLU A 472 27.25 14.52 10.14
N ALA A 473 27.60 14.43 11.43
CA ALA A 473 26.67 14.68 12.51
C ALA A 473 26.30 16.17 12.64
N LEU A 474 27.21 17.08 12.27
CA LEU A 474 26.91 18.51 12.15
C LEU A 474 25.99 18.81 10.97
N GLU A 475 26.27 18.25 9.79
CA GLU A 475 25.45 18.41 8.59
C GLU A 475 24.03 17.87 8.85
N MET A 476 23.92 16.68 9.45
CA MET A 476 22.66 16.08 9.87
C MET A 476 21.84 16.97 10.82
N MET A 477 22.48 17.60 11.81
CA MET A 477 21.79 18.55 12.70
C MET A 477 21.38 19.83 11.98
N SER A 478 22.22 20.35 11.09
CA SER A 478 21.95 21.59 10.36
C SER A 478 20.89 21.44 9.28
N ALA A 479 20.83 20.29 8.60
CA ALA A 479 19.88 20.01 7.53
C ALA A 479 18.47 19.70 8.06
N LEU A 480 18.39 19.06 9.24
CA LEU A 480 17.12 18.53 9.76
C LEU A 480 16.52 19.36 10.91
N GLU A 481 17.25 20.33 11.48
CA GLU A 481 16.84 21.22 12.60
C GLU A 481 15.77 20.62 13.55
N LYS A 482 14.49 20.95 13.31
CA LYS A 482 13.33 20.55 14.12
C LYS A 482 12.67 19.26 13.64
N ASP A 483 12.82 18.93 12.37
CA ASP A 483 12.15 17.82 11.70
C ASP A 483 12.89 16.49 11.93
N GLY A 484 14.21 16.56 12.21
CA GLY A 484 15.03 15.41 12.61
C GLY A 484 14.64 14.77 13.96
N GLY A 485 13.83 15.45 14.76
CA GLY A 485 13.32 14.93 16.04
C GLY A 485 14.39 14.74 17.11
N PHE A 486 15.45 15.56 17.12
CA PHE A 486 16.52 15.49 18.11
C PHE A 486 16.05 15.89 19.51
N ALA A 487 16.64 15.28 20.53
CA ALA A 487 16.39 15.62 21.92
C ALA A 487 16.91 17.02 22.25
N SER A 488 16.03 17.87 22.80
CA SER A 488 16.35 19.27 23.09
C SER A 488 17.48 19.38 24.12
N GLN A 489 18.48 20.22 23.81
CA GLN A 489 19.69 20.44 24.62
C GLN A 489 20.50 19.16 24.90
N ALA A 490 20.39 18.14 24.04
CA ALA A 490 21.14 16.89 24.18
C ALA A 490 22.46 16.89 23.38
N TYR A 491 23.40 16.09 23.88
CA TYR A 491 24.65 15.78 23.20
C TYR A 491 24.55 14.41 22.52
N TYR A 492 24.96 14.36 21.26
CA TYR A 492 24.98 13.17 20.41
C TYR A 492 26.42 12.69 20.19
N TRP A 493 26.64 11.38 20.25
CA TRP A 493 27.93 10.79 19.88
C TRP A 493 28.17 10.88 18.37
N THR A 494 29.43 11.08 18.01
CA THR A 494 29.96 10.90 16.66
C THR A 494 31.03 9.80 16.69
N SER A 495 31.33 9.15 15.58
CA SER A 495 32.38 8.13 15.49
C SER A 495 33.81 8.71 15.57
N THR A 496 33.96 10.04 15.54
CA THR A 496 35.28 10.67 15.63
C THR A 496 35.83 10.69 17.06
N GLU A 497 36.91 9.93 17.30
CA GLU A 497 37.75 10.00 18.50
C GLU A 497 38.41 11.39 18.63
N HIS A 498 38.53 11.89 19.86
CA HIS A 498 39.37 13.05 20.18
C HIS A 498 40.71 12.64 20.82
N SER A 499 40.69 11.71 21.77
CA SER A 499 41.90 11.13 22.40
C SER A 499 41.55 9.84 23.17
N ARG A 500 42.55 9.18 23.80
CA ARG A 500 42.38 7.97 24.62
C ARG A 500 41.10 7.98 25.49
N ALA A 501 40.86 9.08 26.20
CA ALA A 501 39.76 9.20 27.15
C ALA A 501 38.50 9.89 26.59
N TYR A 502 38.57 10.56 25.44
CA TYR A 502 37.52 11.47 24.95
C TYR A 502 37.13 11.20 23.49
N ALA A 503 35.84 11.30 23.20
CA ALA A 503 35.29 11.31 21.85
C ALA A 503 34.52 12.61 21.57
N ARG A 504 34.34 12.95 20.30
CA ARG A 504 33.59 14.15 19.90
C ARG A 504 32.10 13.95 20.06
N VAL A 505 31.40 15.04 20.40
CA VAL A 505 29.95 15.13 20.35
C VAL A 505 29.51 16.32 19.50
N VAL A 506 28.27 16.27 19.04
CA VAL A 506 27.55 17.42 18.49
C VAL A 506 26.32 17.74 19.32
N MET A 507 25.88 19.00 19.27
CA MET A 507 24.66 19.52 19.89
C MET A 507 24.20 20.72 19.07
N ASP A 508 22.91 20.75 18.74
CA ASP A 508 22.28 21.84 18.00
C ASP A 508 22.53 23.21 18.67
N GLY A 509 22.80 24.22 17.84
CA GLY A 509 23.07 25.60 18.26
C GLY A 509 24.41 25.85 18.98
N VAL A 510 25.26 24.83 19.20
CA VAL A 510 26.55 24.98 19.94
C VAL A 510 27.75 24.64 19.06
N GLY A 511 28.08 25.56 18.14
CA GLY A 511 29.29 25.46 17.31
C GLY A 511 30.57 25.75 18.10
N VAL A 512 31.36 24.71 18.40
CA VAL A 512 32.79 24.80 18.79
C VAL A 512 33.51 23.47 18.55
N ASP A 513 34.72 23.54 17.99
CA ASP A 513 35.65 22.42 17.77
C ASP A 513 36.02 21.61 19.04
N GLU A 514 35.67 22.10 20.23
CA GLU A 514 36.08 21.54 21.52
C GLU A 514 35.08 20.58 22.15
N ASN A 515 33.86 20.44 21.59
CA ASN A 515 32.78 19.61 22.14
C ASN A 515 33.18 18.12 22.17
N ARG A 516 33.65 17.67 23.34
CA ARG A 516 34.11 16.30 23.62
C ARG A 516 33.63 15.83 24.98
N TRP A 517 33.34 14.54 25.10
CA TRP A 517 32.97 13.89 26.36
C TRP A 517 33.80 12.64 26.60
N GLY A 518 33.91 12.25 27.88
CA GLY A 518 34.60 11.01 28.25
C GLY A 518 33.88 9.79 27.67
N LYS A 519 34.62 8.87 27.02
CA LYS A 519 34.03 7.79 26.21
C LYS A 519 33.02 6.90 26.95
N GLY A 520 33.29 6.61 28.22
CA GLY A 520 32.39 5.84 29.09
C GLY A 520 31.15 6.56 29.64
N TYR A 521 30.82 7.77 29.16
CA TYR A 521 29.55 8.43 29.50
C TYR A 521 28.46 8.08 28.49
N THR A 522 27.23 7.87 28.94
CA THR A 522 26.10 7.62 28.02
C THR A 522 25.62 8.89 27.33
N ARG A 523 25.45 8.88 26.01
CA ARG A 523 24.93 10.01 25.20
C ARG A 523 23.93 9.53 24.16
N HIS A 524 23.25 10.44 23.48
CA HIS A 524 22.32 10.07 22.41
C HIS A 524 23.10 9.54 21.20
N VAL A 525 22.46 8.65 20.46
CA VAL A 525 23.00 8.03 19.25
C VAL A 525 21.94 8.15 18.17
N ARG A 526 22.29 8.75 17.04
CA ARG A 526 21.47 8.74 15.83
C ARG A 526 22.28 7.99 14.76
N PRO A 527 21.87 6.75 14.41
CA PRO A 527 22.49 6.03 13.30
C PRO A 527 22.28 6.77 11.98
N VAL A 528 23.24 6.64 11.07
CA VAL A 528 23.14 7.11 9.68
C VAL A 528 23.54 5.96 8.73
N ARG A 529 23.13 6.01 7.47
CA ARG A 529 23.55 5.07 6.42
C ARG A 529 23.93 5.83 5.16
N ARG A 530 24.73 5.21 4.27
CA ARG A 530 25.16 5.77 2.99
C ARG A 530 24.81 4.84 1.84
N PHE A 531 24.33 5.39 0.72
CA PHE A 531 23.97 4.64 -0.48
C PHE A 531 24.14 5.49 -1.75
#